data_AF-A0A4Y7U1G7-F1
#
_entry.id   AF-A0A4Y7U1G7-F1
#
_cell.length_a   1.000
_cell.length_b   1.000
_cell.length_c   1.000
_cell.angle_alpha   90.00
_cell.angle_beta   90.00
_cell.angle_gamma   90.00
#
_symmetry.space_group_name_H-M   'P 1'
#
loop_
_entity.id
_entity.type
_entity.pdbx_description
1 polymer ?
#
loop_
_entity_poly.entity_id
_entity_poly.type
_entity_poly.pdbx_seq_one_letter_code
_entity_poly.pdbx_strand_id
1 'polypeptide(L)'
;MNSSCESTISTLLSTNRSPTLLESVSIQTDIDVLLREKGQLEARLRDLNAELQKRHAILSPLRRFPTELLGEIFSTMMPSILDEKGRRQLVDLQLVCREWRDASHLVNGLWSGIEV
;
A
#
# COMPACT_ATOMS: atom_id res chain seq x y z
N MET A 1 -1.25 -5.99 -38.29
CA MET A 1 -0.68 -4.63 -38.45
C MET A 1 0.62 -4.43 -37.67
N ASN A 2 0.89 -5.17 -36.58
CA ASN A 2 2.09 -5.01 -35.74
C ASN A 2 3.46 -5.25 -36.42
N SER A 3 3.51 -6.06 -37.48
CA SER A 3 4.80 -6.45 -38.11
C SER A 3 5.52 -5.32 -38.85
N SER A 4 4.81 -4.25 -39.25
CA SER A 4 5.40 -3.16 -40.05
C SER A 4 6.11 -2.12 -39.19
N CYS A 5 5.55 -1.76 -38.02
CA CYS A 5 6.18 -0.76 -37.16
C CYS A 5 7.41 -1.30 -36.43
N GLU A 6 7.38 -2.58 -36.03
CA GLU A 6 8.50 -3.25 -35.38
C GLU A 6 9.74 -3.30 -36.30
N SER A 7 9.51 -3.54 -37.60
CA SER A 7 10.55 -3.44 -38.65
C SER A 7 11.09 -2.02 -38.81
N THR A 8 10.23 -0.99 -38.73
CA THR A 8 10.63 0.42 -38.82
C THR A 8 11.48 0.83 -37.61
N ILE A 9 11.06 0.48 -36.40
CA ILE A 9 11.80 0.76 -35.16
C ILE A 9 13.17 0.09 -35.19
N SER A 10 13.22 -1.21 -35.55
CA SER A 10 14.49 -1.94 -35.63
C SER A 10 15.46 -1.32 -36.64
N THR A 11 14.96 -0.79 -37.76
CA THR A 11 15.78 -0.13 -38.79
C THR A 11 16.30 1.24 -38.33
N LEU A 12 15.45 2.04 -37.67
CA LEU A 12 15.85 3.34 -37.12
C LEU A 12 16.92 3.19 -36.03
N LEU A 13 16.78 2.17 -35.18
CA LEU A 13 17.76 1.87 -34.13
C LEU A 13 19.09 1.37 -34.70
N SER A 14 19.08 0.57 -35.78
CA SER A 14 20.32 0.01 -36.36
C SER A 14 21.07 1.00 -37.25
N THR A 15 20.37 1.91 -37.92
CA THR A 15 20.97 2.89 -38.85
C THR A 15 21.21 4.26 -38.22
N ASN A 16 20.64 4.51 -37.03
CA ASN A 16 20.69 5.80 -36.33
C ASN A 16 20.29 7.01 -37.20
N ARG A 17 19.48 6.78 -38.24
CA ARG A 17 18.97 7.86 -39.11
C ARG A 17 17.82 8.58 -38.41
N SER A 18 17.66 9.86 -38.71
CA SER A 18 16.50 10.61 -38.24
C SER A 18 15.20 10.03 -38.83
N PRO A 19 14.15 9.82 -38.02
CA PRO A 19 12.85 9.38 -38.51
C PRO A 19 12.19 10.47 -39.35
N THR A 20 11.45 10.04 -40.36
CA THR A 20 10.56 10.92 -41.14
C THR A 20 9.34 11.34 -40.31
N LEU A 21 8.59 12.33 -40.78
CA LEU A 21 7.35 12.78 -40.10
C LEU A 21 6.31 11.65 -39.99
N LEU A 22 6.15 10.85 -41.04
CA LEU A 22 5.21 9.72 -41.05
C LEU A 22 5.62 8.65 -40.03
N GLU A 23 6.90 8.32 -39.97
CA GLU A 23 7.44 7.36 -38.99
C GLU A 23 7.28 7.88 -37.57
N SER A 24 7.56 9.17 -37.34
CA SER A 24 7.38 9.82 -36.04
C SER A 24 5.92 9.75 -35.57
N VAL A 25 4.95 10.05 -36.44
CA VAL A 25 3.51 9.96 -36.12
C VAL A 25 3.07 8.53 -35.86
N SER A 26 3.55 7.57 -36.67
CA SER A 26 3.25 6.15 -36.47
C SER A 26 3.79 5.65 -35.12
N ILE A 27 5.05 5.96 -34.81
CA ILE A 27 5.69 5.57 -33.54
C ILE A 27 4.97 6.25 -32.37
N GLN A 28 4.59 7.52 -32.49
CA GLN A 28 3.84 8.20 -31.44
C GLN A 28 2.48 7.54 -31.19
N THR A 29 1.78 7.13 -32.25
CA THR A 29 0.50 6.42 -32.12
C THR A 29 0.67 5.09 -31.37
N ASP A 30 1.74 4.35 -31.68
CA ASP A 30 2.04 3.08 -31.01
C ASP A 30 2.45 3.30 -29.55
N ILE A 31 3.23 4.35 -29.26
CA ILE A 31 3.53 4.77 -27.88
C ILE A 31 2.23 5.04 -27.13
N ASP A 32 1.28 5.77 -27.73
CA ASP A 32 0.01 6.09 -27.09
C ASP A 32 -0.84 4.82 -26.85
N VAL A 33 -0.80 3.85 -27.76
CA VAL A 33 -1.44 2.54 -27.57
C VAL A 33 -0.81 1.79 -26.39
N LEU A 34 0.51 1.68 -26.35
CA LEU A 34 1.23 0.98 -25.29
C LEU A 34 1.06 1.66 -23.94
N LEU A 35 1.02 2.99 -23.88
CA LEU A 35 0.75 3.75 -22.66
C LEU A 35 -0.66 3.48 -22.14
N ARG A 36 -1.67 3.40 -23.03
CA ARG A 36 -3.03 3.02 -22.64
C ARG A 36 -3.09 1.61 -22.07
N GLU A 37 -2.46 0.65 -22.74
CA GLU A 37 -2.43 -0.75 -22.28
C GLU A 37 -1.71 -0.88 -20.93
N LYS A 38 -0.55 -0.24 -20.77
CA LYS A 38 0.17 -0.16 -19.49
C LYS A 38 -0.73 0.40 -18.38
N GLY A 39 -1.43 1.50 -18.65
CA GLY A 39 -2.34 2.12 -17.69
C GLY A 39 -3.47 1.19 -17.26
N GLN A 40 -4.05 0.42 -18.20
CA GLN A 40 -5.08 -0.57 -17.90
C GLN A 40 -4.56 -1.72 -17.04
N LEU A 41 -3.38 -2.26 -17.36
CA LEU A 41 -2.76 -3.34 -16.60
C LEU A 41 -2.40 -2.90 -15.17
N GLU A 42 -1.86 -1.69 -15.01
CA GLU A 42 -1.56 -1.14 -13.69
C GLU A 42 -2.83 -0.92 -12.85
N ALA A 43 -3.92 -0.47 -13.46
CA ALA A 43 -5.22 -0.37 -12.78
C ALA A 43 -5.71 -1.74 -12.32
N ARG A 44 -5.63 -2.75 -13.20
CA ARG A 44 -6.03 -4.12 -12.86
C ARG A 44 -5.19 -4.72 -11.74
N LEU A 45 -3.88 -4.47 -11.75
CA LEU A 45 -2.96 -4.91 -10.70
C LEU A 45 -3.29 -4.26 -9.37
N ARG A 46 -3.61 -2.95 -9.35
CA ARG A 46 -4.06 -2.26 -8.13
C ARG A 46 -5.33 -2.88 -7.57
N ASP A 47 -6.33 -3.14 -8.42
CA ASP A 47 -7.60 -3.74 -7.99
C ASP A 47 -7.40 -5.13 -7.39
N LEU A 48 -6.61 -5.98 -8.06
CA LEU A 48 -6.30 -7.34 -7.58
C LEU A 48 -5.55 -7.30 -6.25
N ASN A 49 -4.57 -6.40 -6.11
CA ASN A 49 -3.84 -6.23 -4.86
C ASN A 49 -4.76 -5.76 -3.73
N ALA A 50 -5.65 -4.80 -3.98
CA ALA A 50 -6.62 -4.37 -2.99
C ALA A 50 -7.52 -5.54 -2.53
N GLU A 51 -7.91 -6.41 -3.46
CA GLU A 51 -8.77 -7.56 -3.18
C GLU A 51 -8.02 -8.68 -2.42
N LEU A 52 -6.73 -8.87 -2.70
CA LEU A 52 -5.85 -9.72 -1.88
C LEU A 52 -5.67 -9.18 -0.47
N GLN A 53 -5.41 -7.87 -0.32
CA GLN A 53 -5.26 -7.23 0.98
C GLN A 53 -6.50 -7.42 1.86
N LYS A 54 -7.71 -7.30 1.29
CA LYS A 54 -8.95 -7.60 2.02
C LYS A 54 -9.01 -9.05 2.52
N ARG A 55 -8.63 -10.03 1.69
CA ARG A 55 -8.59 -11.45 2.09
C ARG A 55 -7.55 -11.72 3.17
N HIS A 56 -6.35 -11.18 3.01
CA HIS A 56 -5.30 -11.27 4.03
C HIS A 56 -5.73 -10.62 5.34
N ALA A 57 -6.41 -9.47 5.28
CA ALA A 57 -6.93 -8.82 6.48
C ALA A 57 -7.94 -9.72 7.21
N ILE A 58 -8.79 -10.46 6.49
CA ILE A 58 -9.74 -11.43 7.08
C ILE A 58 -9.03 -12.60 7.74
N LEU A 59 -7.99 -13.11 7.09
CA LEU A 59 -7.19 -14.22 7.61
C LEU A 59 -6.08 -13.78 8.56
N SER A 60 -6.02 -12.49 8.90
CA SER A 60 -4.97 -11.95 9.75
C SER A 60 -4.98 -12.67 11.11
N PRO A 61 -3.85 -13.23 11.55
CA PRO A 61 -3.74 -13.87 12.87
C PRO A 61 -4.16 -12.94 14.01
N LEU A 62 -3.99 -11.63 13.82
CA LEU A 62 -4.38 -10.61 14.80
C LEU A 62 -5.89 -10.61 15.10
N ARG A 63 -6.75 -11.08 14.19
CA ARG A 63 -8.20 -11.19 14.45
C ARG A 63 -8.57 -12.33 15.40
N ARG A 64 -7.69 -13.30 15.59
CA ARG A 64 -7.87 -14.42 16.53
C ARG A 64 -6.90 -14.34 17.71
N PHE A 65 -6.17 -13.24 17.79
CA PHE A 65 -5.17 -13.05 18.82
C PHE A 65 -5.87 -12.66 20.13
N PRO A 66 -5.55 -13.32 21.25
CA PRO A 66 -6.16 -12.99 22.54
C PRO A 66 -5.94 -11.52 22.92
N THR A 67 -7.01 -10.85 23.35
CA THR A 67 -7.01 -9.44 23.73
C THR A 67 -6.04 -9.17 24.89
N GLU A 68 -5.88 -10.15 25.79
CA GLU A 68 -4.95 -10.10 26.92
C GLU A 68 -3.50 -10.03 26.44
N LEU A 69 -3.15 -10.84 25.44
CA LEU A 69 -1.79 -10.82 24.88
C LEU A 69 -1.53 -9.52 24.11
N LEU A 70 -2.54 -8.91 23.48
CA LEU A 70 -2.41 -7.57 22.91
C LEU A 70 -2.10 -6.54 24.00
N GLY A 71 -2.79 -6.63 25.15
CA GLY A 71 -2.52 -5.79 26.31
C GLY A 71 -1.09 -5.94 26.84
N GLU A 72 -0.57 -7.16 26.92
CA GLU A 72 0.84 -7.42 27.31
C GLU A 72 1.84 -6.79 26.34
N ILE A 73 1.57 -6.86 25.03
CA ILE A 73 2.38 -6.19 24.01
C ILE A 73 2.37 -4.68 24.25
N PHE A 74 1.20 -4.07 24.45
CA PHE A 74 1.09 -2.63 24.67
C PHE A 74 1.81 -2.19 25.95
N SER A 75 1.69 -2.97 27.02
CA SER A 75 2.39 -2.76 28.29
C SER A 75 3.91 -2.81 28.14
N THR A 76 4.41 -3.66 27.24
CA THR A 76 5.85 -3.77 26.96
C THR A 76 6.34 -2.62 26.07
N MET A 77 5.50 -2.14 25.15
CA MET A 77 5.87 -1.11 24.18
C MET A 77 5.81 0.31 24.74
N MET A 78 5.01 0.55 25.79
CA MET A 78 4.78 1.88 26.33
C MET A 78 5.24 1.98 27.79
N PRO A 79 5.77 3.15 28.21
CA PRO A 79 6.13 3.36 29.60
C PRO A 79 4.88 3.35 30.49
N SER A 80 5.05 2.99 31.77
CA SER A 80 3.95 2.94 32.75
C SER A 80 3.29 4.30 32.98
N ILE A 81 4.04 5.40 32.85
CA ILE A 81 3.50 6.76 32.93
C ILE A 81 3.71 7.43 31.58
N LEU A 82 2.61 7.76 30.91
CA LEU A 82 2.64 8.34 29.57
C LEU A 82 2.78 9.86 29.63
N ASP A 83 3.80 10.37 28.96
CA ASP A 83 3.91 11.80 28.64
C ASP A 83 2.92 12.20 27.53
N GLU A 84 2.94 13.47 27.10
CA GLU A 84 2.02 13.95 26.05
C GLU A 84 2.15 13.16 24.73
N LYS A 85 3.37 12.74 24.38
CA LYS A 85 3.62 11.95 23.18
C LYS A 85 3.09 10.52 23.35
N GLY A 86 3.34 9.89 24.49
CA GLY A 86 2.85 8.56 24.83
C GLY A 86 1.32 8.50 24.84
N ARG A 87 0.66 9.55 25.34
CA ARG A 87 -0.81 9.66 25.30
C ARG A 87 -1.34 9.73 23.87
N ARG A 88 -0.70 10.51 22.98
CA ARG A 88 -1.06 10.51 21.54
C ARG A 88 -0.86 9.13 20.91
N GLN A 89 0.24 8.46 21.21
CA GLN A 89 0.52 7.11 20.70
C GLN A 89 -0.50 6.08 21.20
N LEU A 90 -0.94 6.17 22.46
CA LEU A 90 -2.02 5.34 23.00
C LEU A 90 -3.34 5.60 22.26
N VAL A 91 -3.67 6.86 21.98
CA VAL A 91 -4.86 7.20 21.18
C VAL A 91 -4.75 6.63 19.76
N ASP A 92 -3.61 6.79 19.08
CA ASP A 92 -3.39 6.23 17.74
C ASP A 92 -3.58 4.70 17.74
N LEU A 93 -3.07 4.03 18.79
CA LEU A 93 -3.21 2.59 18.98
C LEU A 93 -4.68 2.17 19.12
N GLN A 94 -5.50 2.95 19.83
CA GLN A 94 -6.94 2.72 19.98
C GLN A 94 -7.77 2.98 18.73
N LEU A 95 -7.20 3.67 17.74
CA LEU A 95 -7.85 3.98 16.47
C LEU A 95 -7.57 2.92 15.39
N VAL A 96 -6.74 1.92 15.68
CA VAL A 96 -6.46 0.81 14.75
C VAL A 96 -7.71 -0.06 14.52
N CYS A 97 -8.30 -0.59 15.59
CA CYS A 97 -9.57 -1.32 15.55
C CYS A 97 -10.23 -1.39 16.94
N ARG A 98 -11.43 -1.97 17.00
CA ARG A 98 -12.17 -2.15 18.27
C ARG A 98 -11.39 -3.03 19.25
N GLU A 99 -10.81 -4.13 18.78
CA GLU A 99 -10.07 -5.08 19.61
C GLU A 99 -8.82 -4.44 20.24
N TRP A 100 -8.11 -3.59 19.50
CA TRP A 100 -6.95 -2.84 20.03
C TRP A 100 -7.37 -1.82 21.07
N ARG A 101 -8.51 -1.16 20.87
CA ARG A 101 -9.09 -0.27 21.87
C ARG A 101 -9.45 -1.04 23.15
N ASP A 102 -10.16 -2.15 23.01
CA ASP A 102 -10.57 -2.97 24.15
C ASP A 102 -9.34 -3.50 24.90
N ALA A 103 -8.32 -4.01 24.20
CA ALA A 103 -7.05 -4.43 24.79
C ALA A 103 -6.34 -3.30 25.54
N SER A 104 -6.33 -2.08 25.01
CA SER A 104 -5.70 -0.95 25.70
C SER A 104 -6.41 -0.58 27.01
N HIS A 105 -7.73 -0.74 27.10
CA HIS A 105 -8.49 -0.49 28.32
C HIS A 105 -8.26 -1.56 29.40
N LEU A 106 -7.92 -2.78 29.01
CA LEU A 106 -7.60 -3.86 29.96
C LEU A 106 -6.28 -3.64 30.69
N VAL A 107 -5.40 -2.79 30.15
CA VAL A 107 -4.08 -2.53 30.74
C VAL A 107 -4.14 -1.31 31.65
N ASN A 108 -4.40 -1.53 32.94
CA ASN A 108 -4.45 -0.47 33.95
C ASN A 108 -3.19 0.42 33.99
N GLY A 109 -2.02 -0.15 33.69
CA GLY A 109 -0.75 0.58 33.68
C GLY A 109 -0.74 1.77 32.72
N LEU A 110 -1.37 1.63 31.54
CA LEU A 110 -1.42 2.69 30.52
C LEU A 110 -2.22 3.91 30.93
N TRP A 111 -3.07 3.77 31.96
CA TRP A 111 -3.98 4.80 32.46
C TRP A 111 -3.56 5.37 33.81
N SER A 112 -2.46 4.86 34.38
CA SER A 112 -2.03 5.18 35.75
C SER A 112 -1.63 6.64 35.97
N GLY A 113 -1.32 7.37 34.90
CA GLY A 113 -0.94 8.79 34.93
C GLY A 113 -2.06 9.78 34.59
N ILE A 114 -3.32 9.34 34.51
CA ILE A 114 -4.46 10.24 34.30
C ILE A 114 -4.98 10.74 35.65
N GLU A 115 -5.05 12.05 35.81
CA GLU A 115 -5.71 12.74 36.93
C GLU A 115 -7.09 13.25 36.47
N VAL A 116 -8.12 13.10 37.30
CA VAL A 116 -9.53 13.50 37.03
C VAL A 116 -9.85 14.84 37.70
#